data_AF-A0AAD8E021-F1
#
_entry.id   AF-A0AAD8E021-F1
#
_cell.length_a   1.000
_cell.length_b   1.000
_cell.length_c   1.000
_cell.angle_alpha   90.00
_cell.angle_beta   90.00
_cell.angle_gamma   90.00
#
_symmetry.space_group_name_H-M   'P 1'
#
loop_
_entity.id
_entity.type
_entity.pdbx_description
1 polymer ?
#
loop_
_entity_poly.entity_id
_entity_poly.type
_entity_poly.pdbx_seq_one_letter_code
_entity_poly.pdbx_strand_id
1 'polypeptide(L)'
;MNSSGYTPNTGVTAPIDPGWNDPPKFSYNPQTTPNKPRNILNKRVAFPLSNATSSPVVMPPMNIPPMPVAFPPAPPVHQIPSIQPQEIDVDSENTLKEVKGILLELLDNSTELGAKANDIRRRIGVMEEMWSSGKLDKRIFLQMKDLAYALKDDAPRKADDIHRALMVDHVSAVGTWMPGIKQLIHNCIARSDLLSIDKEGTE
;
A
#
# COMPACT_ATOMS: atom_id res chain seq x y z
N MET A 1 -19.98 25.16 64.35
CA MET A 1 -18.62 25.40 63.82
C MET A 1 -18.68 25.28 62.31
N ASN A 2 -18.45 26.40 61.61
CA ASN A 2 -18.59 26.51 60.16
C ASN A 2 -17.31 26.04 59.46
N SER A 3 -17.40 25.00 58.64
CA SER A 3 -16.33 24.57 57.74
C SER A 3 -16.32 25.47 56.50
N SER A 4 -15.27 26.27 56.36
CA SER A 4 -15.07 27.17 55.21
C SER A 4 -14.60 26.37 53.99
N GLY A 5 -15.35 26.46 52.91
CA GLY A 5 -14.96 25.98 51.59
C GLY A 5 -13.96 26.93 50.94
N TYR A 6 -12.86 26.37 50.43
CA TYR A 6 -11.94 27.07 49.55
C TYR A 6 -12.39 26.90 48.10
N THR A 7 -12.76 28.00 47.45
CA THR A 7 -12.72 28.14 45.99
C THR A 7 -11.60 29.09 45.62
N PRO A 8 -10.78 28.79 44.61
CA PRO A 8 -10.25 29.81 43.74
C PRO A 8 -10.79 29.60 42.34
N ASN A 9 -11.69 30.50 41.95
CA ASN A 9 -12.04 30.76 40.56
C ASN A 9 -10.94 31.67 39.98
N THR A 10 -10.09 31.13 39.11
CA THR A 10 -9.25 31.93 38.22
C THR A 10 -9.71 31.71 36.78
N GLY A 11 -10.76 32.43 36.42
CA GLY A 11 -11.11 32.67 35.03
C GLY A 11 -10.14 33.65 34.38
N VAL A 12 -9.18 33.10 33.63
CA VAL A 12 -8.56 33.77 32.48
C VAL A 12 -8.49 32.72 31.37
N THR A 13 -9.60 32.56 30.64
CA THR A 13 -9.62 31.82 29.39
C THR A 13 -8.92 32.66 28.33
N ALA A 14 -7.68 32.32 28.01
CA ALA A 14 -7.00 32.82 26.82
C ALA A 14 -7.88 32.56 25.58
N PRO A 15 -7.89 33.46 24.57
CA PRO A 15 -8.60 33.22 23.33
C PRO A 15 -8.01 31.98 22.66
N ILE A 16 -8.83 30.95 22.55
CA ILE A 16 -8.50 29.68 21.89
C ILE A 16 -8.24 30.00 20.43
N ASP A 17 -6.96 29.97 20.04
CA ASP A 17 -6.53 30.01 18.64
C ASP A 17 -7.20 28.81 17.94
N PRO A 18 -8.03 29.02 16.91
CA PRO A 18 -8.64 27.94 16.15
C PRO A 18 -7.53 27.18 15.43
N GLY A 19 -6.97 26.20 16.12
CA GLY A 19 -5.89 25.37 15.62
C GLY A 19 -6.31 24.69 14.32
N TRP A 20 -5.32 24.43 13.49
CA TRP A 20 -5.37 23.81 12.16
C TRP A 20 -6.04 22.41 12.11
N ASN A 21 -6.66 21.96 13.20
CA ASN A 21 -7.35 20.68 13.36
C ASN A 21 -8.86 20.80 13.66
N ASP A 22 -9.44 22.01 13.60
CA ASP A 22 -10.90 22.17 13.66
C ASP A 22 -11.49 21.79 12.27
N PRO A 23 -12.36 20.78 12.19
CA PRO A 23 -12.96 20.38 10.92
C PRO A 23 -13.80 21.53 10.35
N PRO A 24 -13.85 21.72 9.03
CA PRO A 24 -14.65 22.78 8.44
C PRO A 24 -16.10 22.67 8.89
N LYS A 25 -16.64 23.75 9.46
CA LYS A 25 -18.04 23.82 9.88
C LYS A 25 -18.92 23.82 8.63
N PHE A 26 -19.40 22.64 8.23
CA PHE A 26 -20.41 22.53 7.19
C PHE A 26 -21.73 23.08 7.72
N SER A 27 -22.05 24.31 7.36
CA SER A 27 -23.40 24.85 7.58
C SER A 27 -24.38 24.07 6.72
N TYR A 28 -25.17 23.19 7.35
CA TYR A 28 -26.30 22.51 6.71
C TYR A 28 -27.38 23.54 6.38
N ASN A 29 -27.47 23.96 5.12
CA ASN A 29 -28.64 24.66 4.60
C ASN A 29 -29.50 23.64 3.84
N PRO A 30 -30.66 23.20 4.35
CA PRO A 30 -31.57 22.32 3.62
C PRO A 30 -32.41 23.17 2.65
N GLN A 31 -31.77 23.78 1.66
CA GLN A 31 -32.46 24.44 0.56
C GLN A 31 -31.75 24.14 -0.77
N THR A 32 -32.47 23.34 -1.57
CA THR A 32 -32.52 23.28 -3.04
C THR A 32 -31.31 23.78 -3.85
N THR A 33 -30.80 22.87 -4.67
CA THR A 33 -29.80 23.07 -5.74
C THR A 33 -29.97 24.39 -6.52
N PRO A 34 -28.85 25.08 -6.78
CA PRO A 34 -28.45 25.20 -8.19
C PRO A 34 -26.92 25.10 -8.42
N ASN A 35 -26.57 24.37 -9.48
CA ASN A 35 -25.30 24.38 -10.24
C ASN A 35 -24.07 25.01 -9.57
N LYS A 36 -23.23 24.17 -8.95
CA LYS A 36 -21.86 24.53 -8.59
C LYS A 36 -20.98 24.39 -9.85
N PRO A 37 -20.33 25.45 -10.36
CA PRO A 37 -19.43 25.32 -11.50
C PRO A 37 -18.23 24.45 -11.10
N ARG A 38 -17.96 23.40 -11.90
CA ARG A 38 -16.80 22.53 -11.71
C ARG A 38 -15.54 23.35 -11.99
N ASN A 39 -14.67 23.48 -10.99
CA ASN A 39 -13.36 24.11 -11.18
C ASN A 39 -12.51 23.18 -12.07
N ILE A 40 -12.42 23.52 -13.35
CA ILE A 40 -11.56 22.82 -14.31
C ILE A 40 -10.14 23.35 -14.10
N LEU A 41 -9.35 22.58 -13.35
CA LEU A 41 -7.98 22.89 -12.94
C LEU A 41 -6.93 22.68 -14.06
N ASN A 42 -7.33 22.88 -15.32
CA ASN A 42 -6.47 22.72 -16.51
C ASN A 42 -6.09 24.04 -17.18
N LYS A 43 -6.24 25.18 -16.50
CA LYS A 43 -5.85 26.49 -17.05
C LYS A 43 -4.36 26.74 -16.78
N ARG A 44 -3.49 26.22 -17.65
CA ARG A 44 -2.10 26.71 -17.73
C ARG A 44 -2.14 28.14 -18.27
N VAL A 45 -1.57 29.08 -17.53
CA VAL A 45 -1.43 30.48 -17.95
C VAL A 45 -0.43 30.51 -19.11
N ALA A 46 -0.85 31.03 -20.27
CA ALA A 46 0.06 31.24 -21.40
C ALA A 46 0.89 32.52 -21.16
N PHE A 47 2.19 32.47 -21.47
CA PHE A 47 3.05 33.64 -21.51
C PHE A 47 2.61 34.57 -22.66
N PRO A 48 2.67 35.90 -22.51
CA PRO A 48 2.26 36.83 -23.55
C PRO A 48 3.24 36.75 -24.72
N LEU A 49 2.80 36.15 -25.83
CA LEU A 49 3.51 36.21 -27.10
C LEU A 49 3.25 37.60 -27.70
N SER A 50 4.29 38.44 -27.72
CA SER A 50 4.23 39.72 -28.40
C SER A 50 4.17 39.48 -29.92
N ASN A 51 3.22 40.17 -30.57
CA ASN A 51 3.08 40.24 -32.02
C ASN A 51 4.40 40.61 -32.70
N ALA A 52 4.89 39.76 -33.61
CA ALA A 52 5.73 40.19 -34.72
C ALA A 52 5.48 39.30 -35.95
N THR A 53 5.16 40.01 -37.02
CA THR A 53 4.86 39.60 -38.40
C THR A 53 5.98 38.82 -39.11
N SER A 54 5.55 37.83 -39.91
CA SER A 54 6.09 37.40 -41.22
C SER A 54 7.56 36.98 -41.40
N SER A 55 7.71 35.79 -41.99
CA SER A 55 8.75 35.31 -42.92
C SER A 55 9.98 34.55 -42.33
N PRO A 56 10.64 33.68 -43.14
CA PRO A 56 11.27 32.44 -42.66
C PRO A 56 12.81 32.52 -42.47
N VAL A 57 13.33 31.45 -41.87
CA VAL A 57 14.73 30.98 -41.82
C VAL A 57 15.62 31.55 -40.69
N VAL A 58 16.46 30.62 -40.19
CA VAL A 58 17.76 30.74 -39.51
C VAL A 58 17.72 30.55 -37.98
N MET A 59 18.28 29.41 -37.57
CA MET A 59 18.61 29.04 -36.18
C MET A 59 19.57 30.07 -35.56
N PRO A 60 19.40 30.49 -34.30
CA PRO A 60 20.36 31.37 -33.64
C PRO A 60 21.64 30.59 -33.24
N PRO A 61 22.82 31.25 -33.26
CA PRO A 61 24.09 30.62 -32.90
C PRO A 61 24.17 30.40 -31.37
N MET A 62 24.56 29.18 -30.99
CA MET A 62 24.88 28.81 -29.61
C MET A 62 26.22 29.44 -29.23
N ASN A 63 26.21 30.57 -28.52
CA ASN A 63 27.41 31.17 -27.94
C ASN A 63 27.63 30.58 -26.54
N ILE A 64 28.33 29.44 -26.46
CA ILE A 64 28.72 28.80 -25.20
C ILE A 64 30.20 29.11 -24.94
N PRO A 65 30.60 29.67 -23.78
CA PRO A 65 32.00 29.87 -23.46
C PRO A 65 32.72 28.53 -23.22
N PRO A 66 34.01 28.39 -23.58
CA PRO A 66 34.76 27.17 -23.33
C PRO A 66 35.05 27.03 -21.82
N MET A 67 34.55 25.95 -21.20
CA MET A 67 34.98 25.57 -19.85
C MET A 67 36.36 24.89 -19.92
N PRO A 68 37.29 25.18 -18.99
CA PRO A 68 38.58 24.52 -18.93
C PRO A 68 38.41 23.06 -18.49
N VAL A 69 38.90 22.14 -19.31
CA VAL A 69 39.05 20.71 -19.00
C VAL A 69 40.17 20.52 -17.99
N ALA A 70 39.81 20.19 -16.75
CA ALA A 70 40.73 19.61 -15.79
C ALA A 70 39.96 18.66 -14.87
N PHE A 71 39.71 17.44 -15.35
CA PHE A 71 39.31 16.33 -14.50
C PHE A 71 40.54 15.45 -14.25
N PRO A 72 40.88 15.12 -12.99
CA PRO A 72 41.90 14.13 -12.69
C PRO A 72 41.43 12.72 -13.13
N PRO A 73 42.35 11.78 -13.39
CA PRO A 73 41.99 10.43 -13.81
C PRO A 73 41.19 9.73 -12.72
N ALA A 74 40.05 9.15 -13.09
CA ALA A 74 39.21 8.36 -12.21
C ALA A 74 39.97 7.09 -11.74
N PRO A 75 39.81 6.67 -10.47
CA PRO A 75 40.35 5.40 -9.99
C PRO A 75 39.65 4.22 -10.70
N PRO A 76 40.30 3.04 -10.77
CA PRO A 76 39.76 1.88 -11.44
C PRO A 76 38.44 1.46 -10.79
N VAL A 77 37.41 1.38 -11.62
CA VAL A 77 36.10 0.80 -11.31
C VAL A 77 36.35 -0.62 -10.80
N HIS A 78 36.20 -0.83 -9.49
CA HIS A 78 36.00 -2.17 -8.97
C HIS A 78 34.72 -2.68 -9.64
N GLN A 79 34.87 -3.74 -10.42
CA GLN A 79 33.77 -4.49 -10.99
C GLN A 79 32.89 -4.92 -9.82
N ILE A 80 31.75 -4.24 -9.66
CA ILE A 80 30.63 -4.80 -8.91
C ILE A 80 30.33 -6.11 -9.63
N PRO A 81 30.38 -7.28 -8.96
CA PRO A 81 29.99 -8.52 -9.61
C PRO A 81 28.57 -8.31 -10.12
N SER A 82 28.42 -8.37 -11.43
CA SER A 82 27.13 -8.51 -12.09
C SER A 82 26.54 -9.80 -11.53
N ILE A 83 25.68 -9.66 -10.52
CA ILE A 83 24.84 -10.75 -10.04
C ILE A 83 23.91 -10.99 -11.22
N GLN A 84 24.29 -11.95 -12.07
CA GLN A 84 23.39 -12.55 -13.04
C GLN A 84 22.12 -12.89 -12.25
N PRO A 85 20.92 -12.49 -12.72
CA PRO A 85 19.70 -13.02 -12.16
C PRO A 85 19.82 -14.53 -12.26
N GLN A 86 20.01 -15.21 -11.13
CA GLN A 86 19.77 -16.64 -11.08
C GLN A 86 18.34 -16.78 -11.57
N GLU A 87 18.18 -17.38 -12.74
CA GLU A 87 16.86 -17.74 -13.24
C GLU A 87 16.37 -18.83 -12.30
N ILE A 88 15.71 -18.40 -11.22
CA ILE A 88 14.98 -19.30 -10.35
C ILE A 88 13.88 -19.84 -11.26
N ASP A 89 14.07 -21.07 -11.72
CA ASP A 89 13.09 -21.84 -12.47
C ASP A 89 11.98 -22.21 -11.50
N VAL A 90 11.11 -21.22 -11.23
CA VAL A 90 9.92 -21.41 -10.42
C VAL A 90 8.84 -21.89 -11.37
N ASP A 91 8.43 -23.15 -11.21
CA ASP A 91 7.27 -23.68 -11.91
C ASP A 91 6.02 -22.93 -11.40
N SER A 92 5.65 -21.89 -12.15
CA SER A 92 4.60 -20.94 -11.76
C SER A 92 3.25 -21.63 -11.62
N GLU A 93 2.97 -22.64 -12.44
CA GLU A 93 1.69 -23.33 -12.43
C GLU A 93 1.57 -24.30 -11.26
N ASN A 94 2.61 -25.07 -10.94
CA ASN A 94 2.66 -25.91 -9.75
C ASN A 94 2.60 -25.06 -8.49
N THR A 95 3.36 -23.96 -8.44
CA THR A 95 3.32 -23.02 -7.31
C THR A 95 1.91 -22.47 -7.09
N LEU A 96 1.20 -22.10 -8.16
CA LEU A 96 -0.19 -21.65 -8.08
C LEU A 96 -1.11 -22.73 -7.51
N LYS A 97 -0.99 -23.98 -7.99
CA LYS A 97 -1.78 -25.12 -7.49
C LYS A 97 -1.53 -25.36 -6.00
N GLU A 98 -0.28 -25.33 -5.57
CA GLU A 98 0.11 -25.49 -4.16
C GLU A 98 -0.45 -24.37 -3.29
N VAL A 99 -0.22 -23.11 -3.65
CA VAL A 99 -0.70 -21.94 -2.91
C VAL A 99 -2.23 -21.96 -2.80
N LYS A 100 -2.93 -22.17 -3.92
CA LYS A 100 -4.39 -22.24 -3.94
C LYS A 100 -4.90 -23.38 -3.07
N GLY A 101 -4.28 -24.56 -3.16
CA GLY A 101 -4.64 -25.73 -2.36
C GLY A 101 -4.54 -25.45 -0.86
N ILE A 102 -3.42 -24.89 -0.41
CA ILE A 102 -3.20 -24.56 1.01
C ILE A 102 -4.23 -23.54 1.50
N LEU A 103 -4.48 -22.46 0.74
CA LEU A 103 -5.42 -21.41 1.14
C LEU A 103 -6.86 -21.92 1.20
N LEU A 104 -7.29 -22.76 0.27
CA LEU A 104 -8.62 -23.36 0.28
C LEU A 104 -8.77 -24.36 1.42
N GLU A 105 -7.79 -25.23 1.65
CA GLU A 105 -7.80 -26.16 2.79
C GLU A 105 -7.93 -25.41 4.12
N LEU A 106 -7.13 -24.35 4.30
CA LEU A 106 -7.18 -23.53 5.50
C LEU A 106 -8.54 -22.83 5.66
N LEU A 107 -9.12 -22.38 4.56
CA LEU A 107 -10.45 -21.77 4.54
C LEU A 107 -11.56 -22.76 4.91
N ASP A 108 -11.52 -23.97 4.37
CA ASP A 108 -12.48 -25.05 4.68
C ASP A 108 -12.34 -25.52 6.14
N ASN A 109 -11.14 -25.47 6.71
CA ASN A 109 -10.90 -25.73 8.14
C ASN A 109 -11.35 -24.59 9.08
N SER A 110 -11.65 -23.41 8.55
CA SER A 110 -11.97 -22.20 9.32
C SER A 110 -13.48 -21.94 9.38
N THR A 111 -14.20 -22.80 10.10
CA THR A 111 -15.68 -22.78 10.19
C THR A 111 -16.25 -21.47 10.77
N GLU A 112 -15.46 -20.78 11.58
CA GLU A 112 -15.75 -19.49 12.22
C GLU A 112 -15.88 -18.31 11.24
N LEU A 113 -15.42 -18.45 9.99
CA LEU A 113 -15.55 -17.40 8.96
C LEU A 113 -16.98 -17.27 8.41
N GLY A 114 -17.79 -18.32 8.48
CA GLY A 114 -19.20 -18.32 8.04
C GLY A 114 -19.40 -17.66 6.66
N ALA A 115 -20.23 -16.62 6.59
CA ALA A 115 -20.51 -15.90 5.34
C ALA A 115 -19.28 -15.26 4.68
N LYS A 116 -18.25 -14.91 5.46
CA LYS A 116 -16.99 -14.34 4.93
C LYS A 116 -16.18 -15.36 4.14
N ALA A 117 -16.34 -16.66 4.43
CA ALA A 117 -15.61 -17.71 3.73
C ALA A 117 -15.89 -17.69 2.21
N ASN A 118 -17.14 -17.40 1.82
CA ASN A 118 -17.52 -17.29 0.41
C ASN A 118 -16.83 -16.10 -0.30
N ASP A 119 -16.71 -14.95 0.36
CA ASP A 119 -15.95 -13.79 -0.18
C ASP A 119 -14.47 -14.13 -0.33
N ILE A 120 -13.88 -14.77 0.67
CA ILE A 120 -12.46 -15.18 0.63
C ILE A 120 -12.22 -16.18 -0.49
N ARG A 121 -13.09 -17.20 -0.64
CA ARG A 121 -13.02 -18.17 -1.75
C ARG A 121 -13.10 -17.47 -3.11
N ARG A 122 -14.01 -16.50 -3.27
CA ARG A 122 -14.10 -15.70 -4.49
C ARG A 122 -12.81 -14.92 -4.76
N ARG A 123 -12.21 -14.31 -3.74
CA ARG A 123 -10.96 -13.56 -3.88
C ARG A 123 -9.77 -14.46 -4.21
N ILE A 124 -9.72 -15.69 -3.69
CA ILE A 124 -8.73 -16.70 -4.12
C ILE A 124 -8.91 -17.01 -5.62
N GLY A 125 -10.14 -17.05 -6.13
CA GLY A 125 -10.39 -17.18 -7.58
C GLY A 125 -9.86 -16.00 -8.40
N VAL A 126 -10.02 -14.76 -7.91
CA VAL A 126 -9.45 -13.57 -8.57
C VAL A 126 -7.91 -13.61 -8.57
N MET A 127 -7.31 -14.09 -7.48
CA MET A 127 -5.86 -14.30 -7.40
C MET A 127 -5.39 -15.30 -8.47
N GLU A 128 -6.07 -16.43 -8.60
CA GLU A 128 -5.78 -17.45 -9.63
C GLU A 128 -5.87 -16.87 -11.04
N GLU A 129 -6.95 -16.15 -11.36
CA GLU A 129 -7.13 -15.52 -12.68
C GLU A 129 -5.99 -14.53 -12.99
N MET A 130 -5.63 -13.67 -12.04
CA MET A 130 -4.53 -12.71 -12.19
C MET A 130 -3.18 -13.42 -12.37
N TRP A 131 -2.96 -14.51 -11.65
CA TRP A 131 -1.75 -15.33 -11.75
C TRP A 131 -1.64 -16.01 -13.12
N SER A 132 -2.68 -16.70 -13.57
CA SER A 132 -2.71 -17.38 -14.87
C SER A 132 -2.69 -16.42 -16.06
N SER A 133 -3.11 -15.17 -15.87
CA SER A 133 -3.03 -14.13 -16.91
C SER A 133 -1.60 -13.63 -17.19
N GLY A 134 -0.60 -14.06 -16.40
CA GLY A 134 0.80 -13.63 -16.55
C GLY A 134 1.06 -12.18 -16.13
N LYS A 135 0.12 -11.55 -15.42
CA LYS A 135 0.23 -10.15 -14.95
C LYS A 135 0.97 -10.01 -13.63
N LEU A 136 1.34 -11.12 -13.00
CA LEU A 136 2.03 -11.16 -11.71
C LEU A 136 3.50 -11.51 -11.91
N ASP A 137 4.37 -10.83 -11.16
CA ASP A 137 5.81 -11.05 -11.18
C ASP A 137 6.22 -12.31 -10.40
N LYS A 138 7.35 -12.93 -10.78
CA LYS A 138 7.91 -14.11 -10.09
C LYS A 138 8.13 -13.87 -8.59
N ARG A 139 8.45 -12.64 -8.18
CA ARG A 139 8.60 -12.28 -6.76
C ARG A 139 7.29 -12.45 -5.99
N ILE A 140 6.17 -12.06 -6.60
CA ILE A 140 4.85 -12.21 -5.99
C ILE A 140 4.54 -13.70 -5.79
N PHE A 141 4.92 -14.56 -6.74
CA PHE A 141 4.72 -16.00 -6.63
C PHE A 141 5.47 -16.61 -5.46
N LEU A 142 6.76 -16.25 -5.32
CA LEU A 142 7.60 -16.72 -4.22
C LEU A 142 7.08 -16.22 -2.87
N GLN A 143 6.74 -14.94 -2.76
CA GLN A 143 6.18 -14.38 -1.54
C GLN A 143 4.83 -15.03 -1.19
N MET A 144 3.96 -15.27 -2.18
CA MET A 144 2.67 -15.90 -1.92
C MET A 144 2.83 -17.38 -1.53
N LYS A 145 3.80 -18.07 -2.11
CA LYS A 145 4.22 -19.41 -1.67
C LYS A 145 4.65 -19.38 -0.20
N ASP A 146 5.60 -18.52 0.16
CA ASP A 146 6.09 -18.43 1.54
C ASP A 146 5.00 -18.02 2.53
N LEU A 147 4.06 -17.15 2.13
CA LEU A 147 2.88 -16.80 2.91
C LEU A 147 1.99 -18.03 3.16
N ALA A 148 1.68 -18.79 2.10
CA ALA A 148 0.86 -19.99 2.22
C ALA A 148 1.51 -21.05 3.13
N TYR A 149 2.81 -21.31 2.99
CA TYR A 149 3.53 -22.21 3.88
C TYR A 149 3.58 -21.68 5.32
N ALA A 150 3.82 -20.38 5.53
CA ALA A 150 3.79 -19.81 6.88
C ALA A 150 2.43 -20.01 7.57
N LEU A 151 1.31 -19.96 6.83
CA LEU A 151 0.00 -20.30 7.36
C LEU A 151 -0.16 -21.80 7.65
N LYS A 152 0.40 -22.66 6.79
CA LYS A 152 0.39 -24.12 6.97
C LYS A 152 1.21 -24.58 8.18
N ASP A 153 2.35 -23.93 8.43
CA ASP A 153 3.28 -24.21 9.53
C ASP A 153 2.84 -23.57 10.87
N ASP A 154 1.57 -23.16 11.00
CA ASP A 154 0.99 -22.45 12.16
C ASP A 154 1.81 -21.21 12.60
N ALA A 155 2.40 -20.50 11.63
CA ALA A 155 3.18 -19.28 11.85
C ALA A 155 2.46 -18.05 11.24
N PRO A 156 1.22 -17.72 11.69
CA PRO A 156 0.40 -16.71 11.02
C PRO A 156 0.92 -15.27 11.16
N ARG A 157 1.77 -14.99 12.16
CA ARG A 157 2.47 -13.68 12.28
C ARG A 157 3.48 -13.46 11.15
N LYS A 158 4.24 -14.51 10.80
CA LYS A 158 5.16 -14.48 9.64
C LYS A 158 4.39 -14.26 8.33
N ALA A 159 3.22 -14.89 8.20
CA ALA A 159 2.35 -14.67 7.05
C ALA A 159 1.86 -13.21 6.95
N ASP A 160 1.52 -12.57 8.09
CA ASP A 160 1.15 -11.14 8.11
C ASP A 160 2.30 -10.22 7.70
N ASP A 161 3.54 -10.52 8.09
CA ASP A 161 4.71 -9.74 7.66
C ASP A 161 4.92 -9.81 6.14
N ILE A 162 4.78 -11.01 5.56
CA ILE A 162 4.87 -11.21 4.10
C ILE A 162 3.72 -10.47 3.39
N HIS A 163 2.51 -10.54 3.93
CA HIS A 163 1.37 -9.77 3.43
C HIS A 163 1.65 -8.26 3.44
N ARG A 164 2.22 -7.71 4.51
CA ARG A 164 2.60 -6.29 4.59
C ARG A 164 3.66 -5.94 3.55
N ALA A 165 4.68 -6.77 3.38
CA ALA A 165 5.70 -6.55 2.34
C ALA A 165 5.07 -6.52 0.94
N LEU A 166 4.21 -7.50 0.61
CA LEU A 166 3.45 -7.53 -0.64
C LEU A 166 2.59 -6.27 -0.85
N MET A 167 1.96 -5.78 0.22
CA MET A 167 1.13 -4.57 0.17
C MET A 167 1.96 -3.28 0.03
N VAL A 168 3.23 -3.28 0.40
CA VAL A 168 4.13 -2.12 0.23
C VAL A 168 4.69 -2.09 -1.19
N ASP A 169 5.21 -3.22 -1.67
CA ASP A 169 5.95 -3.27 -2.92
C ASP A 169 5.06 -3.52 -4.15
N HIS A 170 3.93 -4.22 -3.96
CA HIS A 170 3.13 -4.78 -5.05
C HIS A 170 1.63 -4.51 -4.95
N VAL A 171 1.22 -3.43 -4.25
CA VAL A 171 -0.20 -3.09 -3.99
C VAL A 171 -1.09 -3.09 -5.25
N SER A 172 -0.57 -2.63 -6.40
CA SER A 172 -1.33 -2.55 -7.64
C SER A 172 -1.70 -3.93 -8.20
N ALA A 173 -0.88 -4.95 -7.90
CA ALA A 173 -1.08 -6.32 -8.37
C ALA A 173 -1.91 -7.14 -7.37
N VAL A 174 -1.70 -6.94 -6.07
CA VAL A 174 -2.32 -7.77 -5.02
C VAL A 174 -3.59 -7.16 -4.42
N GLY A 175 -3.79 -5.83 -4.52
CA GLY A 175 -4.80 -5.11 -3.76
C GLY A 175 -6.26 -5.54 -4.00
N THR A 176 -6.56 -6.09 -5.17
CA THR A 176 -7.93 -6.53 -5.52
C THR A 176 -8.36 -7.77 -4.73
N TRP A 177 -7.45 -8.70 -4.46
CA TRP A 177 -7.75 -10.01 -3.86
C TRP A 177 -7.13 -10.20 -2.47
N MET A 178 -6.00 -9.54 -2.19
CA MET A 178 -5.27 -9.63 -0.93
C MET A 178 -6.11 -9.33 0.33
N PRO A 179 -7.11 -8.43 0.34
CA PRO A 179 -7.97 -8.23 1.50
C PRO A 179 -8.73 -9.49 1.96
N GLY A 180 -8.98 -10.45 1.08
CA GLY A 180 -9.55 -11.75 1.45
C GLY A 180 -8.53 -12.62 2.17
N ILE A 181 -7.31 -12.67 1.64
CA ILE A 181 -6.20 -13.40 2.26
C ILE A 181 -5.85 -12.80 3.62
N LYS A 182 -5.85 -11.47 3.77
CA LYS A 182 -5.65 -10.79 5.05
C LYS A 182 -6.66 -11.23 6.10
N GLN A 183 -7.94 -11.37 5.72
CA GLN A 183 -8.98 -11.85 6.64
C GLN A 183 -8.70 -13.29 7.08
N LEU A 184 -8.24 -14.14 6.16
CA LEU A 184 -7.81 -15.51 6.49
C LEU A 184 -6.61 -15.50 7.45
N ILE A 185 -5.58 -14.68 7.20
CA ILE A 185 -4.42 -14.54 8.10
C ILE A 185 -4.86 -14.14 9.50
N HIS A 186 -5.70 -13.10 9.63
CA HIS A 186 -6.20 -12.66 10.93
C HIS A 186 -6.99 -13.74 11.66
N ASN A 187 -7.76 -14.55 10.93
CA ASN A 187 -8.46 -15.68 11.49
C ASN A 187 -7.48 -16.73 12.05
N CYS A 188 -6.43 -17.04 11.30
CA CYS A 188 -5.38 -17.95 11.78
C CYS A 188 -4.62 -17.41 13.00
N ILE A 189 -4.34 -16.10 13.05
CA ILE A 189 -3.73 -15.46 14.24
C ILE A 189 -4.64 -15.65 15.45
N ALA A 190 -5.92 -15.31 15.33
CA ALA A 190 -6.88 -15.44 16.43
C ALA A 190 -6.99 -16.90 16.92
N ARG A 191 -6.98 -17.86 15.98
CA ARG A 191 -7.02 -19.29 16.31
C ARG A 191 -5.76 -19.75 17.04
N SER A 192 -4.58 -19.35 16.56
CA SER A 192 -3.28 -19.72 17.16
C SER A 192 -3.11 -19.10 18.55
N ASP A 193 -3.54 -17.84 18.73
CA ASP A 193 -3.55 -17.17 20.04
C ASP A 193 -4.50 -17.90 21.03
N LEU A 194 -5.67 -18.38 20.57
CA LEU A 194 -6.59 -19.18 21.40
C LEU A 194 -5.99 -20.52 21.84
N LEU A 195 -5.39 -21.26 20.89
CA LEU A 195 -4.71 -22.54 21.15
C LEU A 195 -3.51 -22.40 22.11
N SER A 196 -2.89 -21.22 22.16
CA SER A 196 -1.76 -20.95 23.05
C SER A 196 -2.19 -20.81 24.51
N ILE A 197 -3.41 -20.33 24.76
CA ILE A 197 -3.95 -20.11 26.12
C ILE A 197 -4.30 -21.44 26.80
N ASP A 198 -4.84 -22.41 26.05
CA ASP A 198 -5.17 -23.75 26.60
C ASP A 198 -3.92 -24.54 27.06
N LYS A 199 -2.74 -24.26 26.48
CA LYS A 199 -1.50 -24.94 26.86
C LYS A 199 -0.91 -24.46 28.19
N GLU A 200 -1.17 -23.22 28.61
CA GLU A 200 -0.71 -22.71 29.92
C GLU A 200 -1.60 -23.13 31.09
N GLY A 201 -2.79 -23.69 30.85
CA GLY A 201 -3.73 -24.08 31.90
C GLY A 201 -3.55 -25.50 32.47
N THR A 202 -2.53 -26.26 32.01
CA THR A 202 -2.37 -27.69 32.34
C THR A 202 -1.04 -28.03 33.03
N GLU A 203 -0.34 -27.05 33.59
CA GLU A 203 0.78 -27.29 34.52
C GLU A 203 0.39 -27.12 36.00
#